data_AF-A0A1Y1RKF9-F1
#
_entry.id   AF-A0A1Y1RKF9-F1
#
_cell.length_a   1.000
_cell.length_b   1.000
_cell.length_c   1.000
_cell.angle_alpha   90.00
_cell.angle_beta   90.00
_cell.angle_gamma   90.00
#
_symmetry.space_group_name_H-M   'P 1'
#
loop_
_entity.id
_entity.type
_entity.pdbx_description
1 polymer ?
#
loop_
_entity_poly.entity_id
_entity_poly.type
_entity_poly.pdbx_seq_one_letter_code
_entity_poly.pdbx_strand_id
1 'polypeptide(L)'
;METIGYQTKKVRNVTQAAENIKLIGLDVDGVLTDGRVIYDSFGNETKQFSVRDGAAIYYAGTLGFIIAIITGRKCPAVERRAEELRVQEVHQRVLRKWFCMQEIMSRHEVSASEIAYFGDDLIDLQVMTRIGLPIAPADAAPEVKAIAGLITESCGGQGAVREGIEYILKAQGHWDRIVEDACNGIFSFDRQTNNKQTNNKQTNNKQTNNKQTNNKQTNNKQTEKDARSDDEI
;
A
#
# COMPACT_ATOMS: atom_id res chain seq x y z
N MET A 1 -21.54 -37.33 -13.00
CA MET A 1 -20.78 -36.63 -11.94
C MET A 1 -21.13 -35.17 -12.06
N GLU A 2 -22.02 -34.67 -11.21
CA GLU A 2 -22.31 -33.23 -11.14
C GLU A 2 -21.05 -32.51 -10.66
N THR A 3 -20.47 -31.72 -11.55
CA THR A 3 -19.35 -30.84 -11.24
C THR A 3 -19.83 -29.87 -10.16
N ILE A 4 -19.21 -29.89 -8.99
CA ILE A 4 -19.45 -28.89 -7.94
C ILE A 4 -19.13 -27.53 -8.58
N GLY A 5 -20.18 -26.81 -8.99
CA GLY A 5 -20.07 -25.57 -9.72
C GLY A 5 -19.54 -24.49 -8.79
N TYR A 6 -18.21 -24.33 -8.74
CA TYR A 6 -17.62 -23.12 -8.17
C TYR A 6 -18.06 -21.93 -9.05
N GLN A 7 -18.95 -21.11 -8.51
CA GLN A 7 -19.39 -19.86 -9.14
C GLN A 7 -18.18 -18.91 -9.22
N THR A 8 -17.58 -18.80 -10.41
CA THR A 8 -16.46 -17.90 -10.68
C THR A 8 -17.00 -16.47 -10.87
N LYS A 9 -16.84 -15.64 -9.84
CA LYS A 9 -17.13 -14.20 -9.94
C LYS A 9 -15.99 -13.53 -10.74
N LYS A 10 -16.12 -13.50 -12.07
CA LYS A 10 -15.15 -12.83 -12.93
C LYS A 10 -15.25 -11.31 -12.76
N VAL A 11 -14.10 -10.64 -12.60
CA VAL A 11 -14.05 -9.18 -12.57
C VAL A 11 -14.50 -8.64 -13.93
N ARG A 12 -15.60 -7.87 -13.94
CA ARG A 12 -16.22 -7.38 -15.19
C ARG A 12 -15.48 -6.18 -15.78
N ASN A 13 -14.87 -5.35 -14.94
CA ASN A 13 -14.08 -4.19 -15.36
C ASN A 13 -12.82 -4.10 -14.48
N VAL A 14 -11.70 -4.52 -15.05
CA VAL A 14 -10.40 -4.63 -14.36
C VAL A 14 -9.86 -3.24 -14.02
N THR A 15 -9.98 -2.28 -14.94
CA THR A 15 -9.56 -0.89 -14.73
C THR A 15 -10.32 -0.25 -13.58
N GLN A 16 -11.65 -0.38 -13.57
CA GLN A 16 -12.46 0.16 -12.48
C GLN A 16 -12.16 -0.50 -11.13
N ALA A 17 -11.84 -1.79 -11.12
CA ALA A 17 -11.40 -2.45 -9.89
C ALA A 17 -10.05 -1.87 -9.42
N ALA A 18 -9.09 -1.69 -10.34
CA ALA A 18 -7.76 -1.14 -10.05
C ALA A 18 -7.80 0.30 -9.50
N GLU A 19 -8.71 1.13 -9.98
CA GLU A 19 -8.92 2.52 -9.52
C GLU A 19 -9.26 2.65 -8.03
N ASN A 20 -9.86 1.60 -7.43
CA ASN A 20 -10.35 1.63 -6.05
C ASN A 20 -9.45 0.90 -5.05
N ILE A 21 -8.31 0.36 -5.50
CA ILE A 21 -7.43 -0.45 -4.65
C ILE A 21 -6.74 0.43 -3.60
N LYS A 22 -6.77 -0.03 -2.34
CA LYS A 22 -6.07 0.56 -1.19
C LYS A 22 -5.10 -0.41 -0.52
N LEU A 23 -5.38 -1.71 -0.64
CA LEU A 23 -4.58 -2.78 -0.07
C LEU A 23 -4.12 -3.75 -1.16
N ILE A 24 -2.84 -4.10 -1.13
CA ILE A 24 -2.21 -5.06 -2.04
C ILE A 24 -1.68 -6.22 -1.21
N GLY A 25 -2.32 -7.38 -1.34
CA GLY A 25 -1.89 -8.63 -0.73
C GLY A 25 -1.08 -9.49 -1.70
N LEU A 26 -0.07 -10.16 -1.18
CA LEU A 26 0.90 -10.93 -1.94
C LEU A 26 1.07 -12.30 -1.29
N ASP A 27 0.88 -13.37 -2.06
CA ASP A 27 1.55 -14.63 -1.73
C ASP A 27 3.07 -14.49 -1.95
N VAL A 28 3.83 -15.45 -1.42
CA VAL A 28 5.29 -15.51 -1.57
C VAL A 28 5.70 -16.47 -2.68
N ASP A 29 5.36 -17.76 -2.56
CA ASP A 29 6.03 -18.81 -3.31
C ASP A 29 5.28 -19.09 -4.60
N GLY A 30 5.81 -18.60 -5.73
CA GLY A 30 5.12 -18.61 -7.02
C GLY A 30 4.58 -17.24 -7.42
N VAL A 31 4.65 -16.25 -6.50
CA VAL A 31 4.30 -14.85 -6.74
C VAL A 31 5.52 -13.94 -6.60
N LEU A 32 6.07 -13.82 -5.39
CA LEU A 32 7.29 -13.05 -5.11
C LEU A 32 8.57 -13.82 -5.45
N THR A 33 8.46 -15.15 -5.58
CA THR A 33 9.50 -16.07 -6.02
C THR A 33 9.00 -16.89 -7.21
N ASP A 34 9.88 -17.66 -7.83
CA ASP A 34 9.56 -18.59 -8.93
C ASP A 34 8.98 -19.93 -8.45
N GLY A 35 8.47 -19.99 -7.21
CA GLY A 35 7.86 -21.18 -6.61
C GLY A 35 8.86 -22.22 -6.10
N ARG A 36 10.16 -22.03 -6.31
CA ARG A 36 11.19 -22.99 -5.87
C ARG A 36 11.55 -22.79 -4.41
N VAL A 37 11.76 -23.92 -3.72
CA VAL A 37 12.33 -23.97 -2.38
C VAL A 37 13.69 -24.64 -2.47
N ILE A 38 14.76 -23.91 -2.16
CA ILE A 38 16.13 -24.42 -2.23
C ILE A 38 16.58 -24.78 -0.83
N TYR A 39 16.98 -26.04 -0.65
CA TYR A 39 17.60 -26.54 0.58
C TYR A 39 19.09 -26.79 0.37
N ASP A 40 19.90 -26.40 1.35
CA ASP A 40 21.30 -26.84 1.42
C ASP A 40 21.45 -28.14 2.25
N SER A 41 22.66 -28.70 2.31
CA SER A 41 22.96 -29.91 3.06
C SER A 41 22.84 -29.77 4.58
N PHE A 42 22.72 -28.54 5.09
CA PHE A 42 22.55 -28.23 6.51
C PHE A 42 21.09 -27.97 6.89
N GLY A 43 20.17 -28.04 5.91
CA GLY A 43 18.74 -27.81 6.10
C GLY A 43 18.33 -26.33 6.05
N ASN A 44 19.21 -25.42 5.62
CA ASN A 44 18.83 -24.02 5.41
C ASN A 44 17.96 -23.89 4.17
N GLU A 45 16.92 -23.06 4.26
CA GLU A 45 16.04 -22.69 3.15
C GLU A 45 16.46 -21.34 2.56
N THR A 46 16.60 -21.27 1.24
CA THR A 46 16.82 -20.01 0.51
C THR A 46 15.65 -19.71 -0.43
N LYS A 47 15.31 -18.43 -0.55
CA LYS A 47 14.34 -17.89 -1.50
C LYS A 47 14.98 -16.82 -2.36
N GLN A 48 14.59 -16.76 -3.63
CA GLN A 48 15.04 -15.73 -4.56
C GLN A 48 13.89 -14.76 -4.84
N PHE A 49 14.13 -13.46 -4.63
CA PHE A 49 13.16 -12.39 -4.86
C PHE A 49 13.61 -11.50 -6.01
N SER A 50 12.65 -10.92 -6.72
CA SER A 50 12.89 -9.93 -7.77
C SER A 50 13.13 -8.54 -7.20
N VAL A 51 14.17 -7.87 -7.69
CA VAL A 51 14.42 -6.44 -7.41
C VAL A 51 13.37 -5.57 -8.11
N ARG A 52 12.89 -5.98 -9.29
CA ARG A 52 11.86 -5.26 -10.05
C ARG A 52 10.54 -5.23 -9.29
N ASP A 53 10.15 -6.37 -8.70
CA ASP A 53 8.95 -6.49 -7.87
C ASP A 53 9.11 -5.64 -6.60
N GLY A 54 10.29 -5.71 -5.97
CA GLY A 54 10.61 -4.88 -4.80
C GLY A 54 10.44 -3.38 -5.05
N ALA A 55 10.88 -2.87 -6.22
CA ALA A 55 10.71 -1.47 -6.57
C ALA A 55 9.22 -1.06 -6.61
N ALA A 56 8.37 -1.87 -7.24
CA ALA A 56 6.93 -1.57 -7.33
C ALA A 56 6.23 -1.62 -5.97
N ILE A 57 6.54 -2.64 -5.16
CA ILE A 57 6.05 -2.75 -3.78
C ILE A 57 6.42 -1.49 -2.99
N TYR A 58 7.67 -1.07 -3.11
CA TYR A 58 8.17 0.11 -2.41
C TYR A 58 7.46 1.39 -2.90
N TYR A 59 7.28 1.58 -4.21
CA TYR A 59 6.55 2.73 -4.75
C TYR A 59 5.11 2.78 -4.23
N ALA A 60 4.38 1.66 -4.31
CA ALA A 60 3.01 1.59 -3.80
C ALA A 60 2.96 1.91 -2.28
N GLY A 61 3.86 1.33 -1.49
CA GLY A 61 3.95 1.61 -0.06
C GLY A 61 4.19 3.10 0.25
N THR A 62 5.04 3.78 -0.51
CA THR A 62 5.30 5.23 -0.33
C THR A 62 4.11 6.12 -0.70
N LEU A 63 3.21 5.63 -1.56
CA LEU A 63 1.96 6.28 -1.91
C LEU A 63 0.83 5.99 -0.91
N GLY A 64 1.10 5.21 0.13
CA GLY A 64 0.14 4.91 1.21
C GLY A 64 -0.70 3.66 0.98
N PHE A 65 -0.40 2.85 -0.04
CA PHE A 65 -1.01 1.53 -0.16
C PHE A 65 -0.56 0.65 1.01
N ILE A 66 -1.51 -0.12 1.56
CA ILE A 66 -1.21 -1.13 2.56
C ILE A 66 -0.69 -2.36 1.82
N ILE A 67 0.55 -2.76 2.11
CA ILE A 67 1.13 -3.98 1.54
C ILE A 67 1.05 -5.08 2.59
N ALA A 68 0.50 -6.23 2.17
CA ALA A 68 0.41 -7.42 2.99
C ALA A 68 1.06 -8.62 2.31
N ILE A 69 1.91 -9.33 3.04
CA ILE A 69 2.42 -10.65 2.65
C ILE A 69 1.69 -11.70 3.48
N ILE A 70 1.08 -12.69 2.81
CA ILE A 70 0.37 -13.80 3.46
C ILE A 70 0.85 -15.11 2.85
N THR A 71 1.59 -15.90 3.61
CA THR A 71 2.17 -17.18 3.14
C THR A 71 1.89 -18.33 4.10
N GLY A 72 1.72 -19.53 3.54
CA GLY A 72 1.60 -20.77 4.29
C GLY A 72 2.93 -21.24 4.90
N ARG A 73 4.07 -20.74 4.43
CA ARG A 73 5.39 -21.12 4.92
C ARG A 73 5.89 -20.14 5.99
N LYS A 74 6.93 -20.54 6.72
CA LYS A 74 7.73 -19.64 7.57
C LYS A 74 9.18 -19.67 7.09
N CYS A 75 9.71 -18.51 6.73
CA CYS A 75 11.09 -18.34 6.32
C CYS A 75 11.62 -16.97 6.78
N PRO A 76 12.76 -16.90 7.50
CA PRO A 76 13.37 -15.62 7.90
C PRO A 76 13.71 -14.70 6.72
N ALA A 77 13.95 -15.25 5.53
CA ALA A 77 14.21 -14.46 4.33
C ALA A 77 13.01 -13.59 3.92
N VAL A 78 11.78 -14.05 4.19
CA VAL A 78 10.55 -13.29 3.94
C VAL A 78 10.46 -12.09 4.89
N GLU A 79 10.76 -12.29 6.17
CA GLU A 79 10.75 -11.21 7.17
C GLU A 79 11.77 -10.12 6.81
N ARG A 80 13.01 -10.53 6.50
CA ARG A 80 14.06 -9.60 6.07
C ARG A 80 13.66 -8.82 4.82
N ARG A 81 13.13 -9.52 3.82
CA ARG A 81 12.73 -8.87 2.56
C ARG A 81 11.57 -7.91 2.77
N ALA A 82 10.61 -8.27 3.61
CA ALA A 82 9.48 -7.41 3.97
C ALA A 82 9.94 -6.14 4.69
N GLU A 83 10.90 -6.26 5.62
CA GLU A 83 11.50 -5.12 6.32
C GLU A 83 12.22 -4.16 5.36
N GLU A 84 13.05 -4.70 4.44
CA GLU A 84 13.73 -3.91 3.41
C GLU A 84 12.75 -3.08 2.56
N LEU A 85 11.58 -3.67 2.25
CA LEU A 85 10.55 -3.06 1.43
C LEU A 85 9.52 -2.25 2.24
N ARG A 86 9.66 -2.19 3.57
CA ARG A 86 8.74 -1.51 4.50
C ARG A 86 7.29 -2.00 4.41
N VAL A 87 7.12 -3.31 4.18
CA VAL A 87 5.81 -3.96 4.16
C VAL A 87 5.18 -3.90 5.55
N GLN A 88 3.91 -3.50 5.62
CA GLN A 88 3.21 -3.23 6.87
C GLN A 88 2.66 -4.49 7.54
N GLU A 89 2.23 -5.48 6.74
CA GLU A 89 1.56 -6.69 7.23
C GLU A 89 2.31 -7.92 6.73
N VAL A 90 2.90 -8.70 7.64
CA VAL A 90 3.63 -9.94 7.30
C VAL A 90 3.07 -11.10 8.11
N HIS A 91 2.38 -12.01 7.43
CA HIS A 91 1.67 -13.13 8.05
C HIS A 91 2.20 -14.45 7.48
N GLN A 92 2.91 -15.20 8.31
CA GLN A 92 3.51 -16.48 7.96
C GLN A 92 2.78 -17.63 8.66
N ARG A 93 2.90 -18.86 8.11
CA ARG A 93 2.16 -20.07 8.57
C ARG A 93 0.64 -19.92 8.46
N VAL A 94 0.15 -19.19 7.47
CA VAL A 94 -1.28 -18.95 7.26
C VAL A 94 -1.81 -19.85 6.15
N LEU A 95 -2.62 -20.85 6.52
CA LEU A 95 -3.37 -21.67 5.57
C LEU A 95 -4.77 -21.12 5.30
N ARG A 96 -5.39 -20.47 6.30
CA ARG A 96 -6.70 -19.81 6.18
C ARG A 96 -6.51 -18.36 5.74
N LYS A 97 -5.97 -18.16 4.54
CA LYS A 97 -5.60 -16.83 4.00
C LYS A 97 -6.78 -15.86 3.97
N TRP A 98 -8.01 -16.33 3.73
CA TRP A 98 -9.18 -15.43 3.78
C TRP A 98 -9.46 -14.89 5.18
N PHE A 99 -9.35 -15.73 6.21
CA PHE A 99 -9.53 -15.28 7.59
C PHE A 99 -8.47 -14.23 7.97
N CYS A 100 -7.20 -14.48 7.65
CA CYS A 100 -6.13 -13.51 7.86
C CYS A 100 -6.39 -12.19 7.09
N MET A 101 -6.85 -12.27 5.84
CA MET A 101 -7.22 -11.09 5.06
C MET A 101 -8.36 -10.29 5.75
N GLN A 102 -9.37 -10.96 6.29
CA GLN A 102 -10.45 -10.29 7.04
C GLN A 102 -9.94 -9.55 8.29
N GLU A 103 -8.95 -10.11 8.99
CA GLU A 103 -8.33 -9.44 10.14
C GLU A 103 -7.54 -8.19 9.69
N ILE A 104 -6.81 -8.27 8.58
CA ILE A 104 -6.11 -7.12 7.99
C ILE A 104 -7.14 -6.06 7.56
N MET A 105 -8.20 -6.46 6.87
CA MET A 105 -9.30 -5.59 6.46
C MET A 105 -9.88 -4.82 7.65
N SER A 106 -10.11 -5.51 8.77
CA SER A 106 -10.63 -4.89 9.98
C SER A 106 -9.66 -3.89 10.61
N ARG A 107 -8.35 -4.13 10.56
CA ARG A 107 -7.34 -3.20 11.12
C ARG A 107 -7.19 -1.93 10.29
N HIS A 108 -7.34 -2.04 8.98
CA HIS A 108 -7.11 -0.93 8.05
C HIS A 108 -8.39 -0.30 7.50
N GLU A 109 -9.55 -0.76 7.96
CA GLU A 109 -10.87 -0.28 7.54
C GLU A 109 -11.07 -0.33 6.01
N VAL A 110 -10.57 -1.39 5.38
CA VAL A 110 -10.70 -1.62 3.92
C VAL A 110 -11.74 -2.68 3.61
N SER A 111 -12.56 -2.44 2.58
CA SER A 111 -13.54 -3.40 2.07
C SER A 111 -12.90 -4.38 1.08
N ALA A 112 -13.53 -5.54 0.87
CA ALA A 112 -12.99 -6.55 -0.04
C ALA A 112 -12.83 -6.03 -1.49
N SER A 113 -13.69 -5.10 -1.92
CA SER A 113 -13.61 -4.45 -3.24
C SER A 113 -12.40 -3.54 -3.43
N GLU A 114 -11.74 -3.12 -2.35
CA GLU A 114 -10.57 -2.23 -2.37
C GLU A 114 -9.25 -3.01 -2.26
N ILE A 115 -9.30 -4.34 -2.46
CA ILE A 115 -8.16 -5.24 -2.32
C ILE A 115 -7.76 -5.80 -3.68
N ALA A 116 -6.48 -5.69 -3.98
CA ALA A 116 -5.81 -6.52 -4.96
C ALA A 116 -5.06 -7.64 -4.24
N TYR A 117 -5.10 -8.87 -4.77
CA TYR A 117 -4.35 -10.00 -4.21
C TYR A 117 -3.68 -10.79 -5.32
N PHE A 118 -2.37 -11.01 -5.18
CA PHE A 118 -1.57 -11.84 -6.06
C PHE A 118 -1.47 -13.24 -5.49
N GLY A 119 -1.91 -14.24 -6.26
CA GLY A 119 -1.84 -15.65 -5.89
C GLY A 119 -1.57 -16.52 -7.12
N ASP A 120 -0.98 -17.69 -6.91
CA ASP A 120 -0.55 -18.59 -7.99
C ASP A 120 -1.17 -20.00 -7.88
N ASP A 121 -1.58 -20.44 -6.69
CA ASP A 121 -2.09 -21.80 -6.47
C ASP A 121 -3.45 -21.85 -5.72
N LEU A 122 -4.03 -23.03 -5.58
CA LEU A 122 -5.38 -23.27 -5.06
C LEU A 122 -5.63 -22.67 -3.67
N ILE A 123 -4.58 -22.58 -2.85
CA ILE A 123 -4.66 -22.00 -1.51
C ILE A 123 -5.06 -20.52 -1.56
N ASP A 124 -4.80 -19.82 -2.66
CA ASP A 124 -5.10 -18.40 -2.85
C ASP A 124 -6.53 -18.15 -3.31
N LEU A 125 -7.19 -19.15 -3.89
CA LEU A 125 -8.58 -19.05 -4.35
C LEU A 125 -9.52 -18.59 -3.23
N GLN A 126 -9.24 -18.94 -1.97
CA GLN A 126 -10.04 -18.50 -0.83
C GLN A 126 -10.06 -16.96 -0.68
N VAL A 127 -8.98 -16.26 -1.05
CA VAL A 127 -8.93 -14.79 -1.06
C VAL A 127 -9.43 -14.28 -2.41
N MET A 128 -8.87 -14.81 -3.49
CA MET A 128 -9.06 -14.29 -4.85
C MET A 128 -10.52 -14.28 -5.32
N THR A 129 -11.36 -15.23 -4.88
CA THR A 129 -12.78 -15.24 -5.27
C THR A 129 -13.65 -14.21 -4.52
N ARG A 130 -13.09 -13.46 -3.55
CA ARG A 130 -13.86 -12.60 -2.63
C ARG A 130 -13.50 -11.12 -2.71
N ILE A 131 -12.42 -10.78 -3.41
CA ILE A 131 -11.86 -9.42 -3.45
C ILE A 131 -12.21 -8.67 -4.74
N GLY A 132 -11.76 -7.41 -4.82
CA GLY A 132 -11.94 -6.54 -5.98
C GLY A 132 -11.10 -6.95 -7.18
N LEU A 133 -9.80 -7.20 -6.98
CA LEU A 133 -8.86 -7.48 -8.07
C LEU A 133 -7.94 -8.68 -7.76
N PRO A 134 -8.35 -9.92 -8.09
CA PRO A 134 -7.45 -11.06 -8.08
C PRO A 134 -6.48 -10.97 -9.27
N ILE A 135 -5.19 -11.12 -8.98
CA ILE A 135 -4.10 -11.05 -9.96
C ILE A 135 -3.34 -12.37 -9.94
N ALA A 136 -3.02 -12.93 -11.10
CA ALA A 136 -2.30 -14.19 -11.23
C ALA A 136 -1.02 -14.02 -12.07
N PRO A 137 0.13 -14.56 -11.62
CA PRO A 137 1.30 -14.74 -12.48
C PRO A 137 1.00 -15.58 -13.73
N ALA A 138 1.81 -15.42 -14.79
CA ALA A 138 1.62 -16.16 -16.05
C ALA A 138 1.65 -17.69 -15.86
N ASP A 139 2.50 -18.15 -14.95
CA ASP A 139 2.74 -19.55 -14.59
C ASP A 139 1.85 -20.07 -13.46
N ALA A 140 0.89 -19.27 -12.97
CA ALA A 140 -0.11 -19.70 -12.00
C ALA A 140 -0.94 -20.89 -12.50
N ALA A 141 -1.50 -21.64 -11.54
CA ALA A 141 -2.39 -22.75 -11.80
C ALA A 141 -3.59 -22.35 -12.70
N PRO A 142 -4.06 -23.23 -13.59
CA PRO A 142 -5.17 -22.92 -14.49
C PRO A 142 -6.44 -22.41 -13.78
N GLU A 143 -6.77 -22.96 -12.62
CA GLU A 143 -7.91 -22.59 -11.78
C GLU A 143 -7.79 -21.16 -11.25
N VAL A 144 -6.56 -20.75 -10.90
CA VAL A 144 -6.25 -19.41 -10.42
C VAL A 144 -6.36 -18.41 -11.57
N LYS A 145 -5.79 -18.73 -12.73
CA LYS A 145 -5.95 -17.90 -13.94
C LYS A 145 -7.40 -17.78 -14.38
N ALA A 146 -8.20 -18.82 -14.22
CA ALA A 146 -9.61 -18.80 -14.61
C ALA A 146 -10.45 -17.78 -13.84
N ILE A 147 -10.05 -17.43 -12.61
CA ILE A 147 -10.75 -16.43 -11.78
C ILE A 147 -10.07 -15.06 -11.76
N ALA A 148 -8.81 -14.97 -12.19
CA ALA A 148 -8.04 -13.75 -12.15
C ALA A 148 -8.73 -12.65 -12.98
N GLY A 149 -8.78 -11.44 -12.41
CA GLY A 149 -9.17 -10.23 -13.15
C GLY A 149 -8.04 -9.76 -14.05
N LEU A 150 -6.79 -9.94 -13.60
CA LEU A 150 -5.59 -9.65 -14.36
C LEU A 150 -4.65 -10.86 -14.31
N ILE A 151 -4.18 -11.30 -15.46
CA ILE A 151 -3.09 -12.29 -15.57
C ILE A 151 -1.90 -11.52 -16.12
N THR A 152 -0.75 -11.61 -15.44
CA THR A 152 0.45 -10.92 -15.87
C THR A 152 1.13 -11.67 -17.01
N GLU A 153 1.86 -10.97 -17.86
CA GLU A 153 2.75 -11.60 -18.85
C GLU A 153 3.97 -12.25 -18.18
N SER A 154 4.43 -11.64 -17.08
CA SER A 154 5.56 -12.15 -16.30
C SER A 154 5.19 -13.32 -15.39
N CYS A 155 6.12 -14.24 -15.18
CA CYS A 155 6.05 -15.32 -14.19
C CYS A 155 6.32 -14.83 -12.76
N GLY A 156 5.98 -15.67 -11.78
CA GLY A 156 6.32 -15.50 -10.38
C GLY A 156 7.82 -15.23 -10.16
N GLY A 157 8.14 -14.24 -9.31
CA GLY A 157 9.54 -13.86 -9.02
C GLY A 157 10.31 -13.27 -10.21
N GLN A 158 9.65 -13.02 -11.35
CA GLN A 158 10.29 -12.51 -12.56
C GLN A 158 9.75 -11.13 -13.00
N GLY A 159 8.84 -10.52 -12.24
CA GLY A 159 8.23 -9.24 -12.61
C GLY A 159 6.71 -9.22 -12.53
N ALA A 160 6.05 -10.33 -12.18
CA ALA A 160 4.58 -10.39 -12.09
C ALA A 160 4.02 -9.33 -11.12
N VAL A 161 4.62 -9.21 -9.94
CA VAL A 161 4.19 -8.22 -8.95
C VAL A 161 4.45 -6.80 -9.43
N ARG A 162 5.60 -6.56 -10.08
CA ARG A 162 5.89 -5.28 -10.73
C ARG A 162 4.81 -4.90 -11.74
N GLU A 163 4.46 -5.80 -12.64
CA GLU A 163 3.48 -5.58 -13.70
C GLU A 163 2.09 -5.26 -13.13
N GLY A 164 1.61 -6.06 -12.17
CA GLY A 164 0.30 -5.85 -11.57
C GLY A 164 0.21 -4.58 -10.72
N ILE A 165 1.26 -4.25 -9.95
CA ILE A 165 1.29 -2.99 -9.19
C ILE A 165 1.38 -1.79 -10.13
N GLU A 166 2.21 -1.86 -11.18
CA GLU A 166 2.28 -0.81 -12.20
C GLU A 166 0.92 -0.57 -12.86
N TYR A 167 0.16 -1.64 -13.16
CA TYR A 167 -1.21 -1.52 -13.67
C TYR A 167 -2.11 -0.74 -12.70
N ILE A 168 -2.09 -1.09 -11.41
CA ILE A 168 -2.89 -0.40 -10.37
C ILE A 168 -2.50 1.08 -10.29
N LEU A 169 -1.19 1.38 -10.25
CA LEU A 169 -0.69 2.75 -10.13
C LEU A 169 -0.99 3.59 -11.38
N LYS A 170 -1.00 2.99 -12.57
CA LYS A 170 -1.45 3.65 -13.81
C LYS A 170 -2.94 3.96 -13.76
N ALA A 171 -3.76 2.99 -13.35
CA ALA A 171 -5.21 3.19 -13.22
C ALA A 171 -5.56 4.33 -12.25
N GLN A 172 -4.77 4.52 -11.19
CA GLN A 172 -4.94 5.62 -10.22
C GLN A 172 -4.18 6.92 -10.57
N GLY A 173 -3.55 7.00 -11.76
CA GLY A 173 -2.85 8.21 -12.21
C GLY A 173 -1.57 8.53 -11.41
N HIS A 174 -1.00 7.56 -10.69
CA HIS A 174 0.21 7.73 -9.90
C HIS A 174 1.49 7.47 -10.71
N TRP A 175 1.41 6.64 -11.75
CA TRP A 175 2.58 6.14 -12.46
C TRP A 175 3.40 7.23 -13.17
N ASP A 176 2.75 8.13 -13.90
CA ASP A 176 3.44 9.17 -14.66
C ASP A 176 4.27 10.08 -13.75
N ARG A 177 3.75 10.37 -12.55
CA ARG A 177 4.49 11.11 -11.54
C ARG A 177 5.71 10.37 -11.03
N ILE A 178 5.62 9.04 -10.82
CA ILE A 178 6.78 8.22 -10.41
C ILE A 178 7.86 8.27 -11.49
N VAL A 179 7.46 8.20 -12.76
CA VAL A 179 8.38 8.28 -13.90
C VAL A 179 9.03 9.67 -13.97
N GLU A 180 8.25 10.75 -13.83
CA GLU A 180 8.77 12.12 -13.79
C GLU A 180 9.75 12.32 -12.63
N ASP A 181 9.38 11.89 -11.43
CA ASP A 181 10.22 11.92 -10.23
C ASP A 181 11.54 11.16 -10.50
N ALA A 182 11.49 9.96 -11.10
CA ALA A 182 12.67 9.15 -11.43
C ALA A 182 13.57 9.82 -12.49
N CYS A 183 12.99 10.40 -13.56
CA CYS A 183 13.73 11.13 -14.59
C CYS A 183 14.50 12.33 -14.01
N ASN A 184 13.92 12.97 -12.98
CA ASN A 184 14.54 14.10 -12.30
C ASN A 184 15.49 13.69 -11.17
N GLY A 185 15.69 12.38 -10.93
CA GLY A 185 16.44 11.88 -9.78
C GLY A 185 15.79 12.19 -8.43
N ILE A 186 14.52 12.61 -8.44
CA ILE A 186 13.73 12.95 -7.26
C ILE A 186 13.07 11.67 -6.77
N PHE A 187 13.81 10.93 -5.98
CA PHE A 187 13.23 9.86 -5.22
C PHE A 187 12.80 10.41 -3.86
N SER A 188 11.73 11.22 -3.85
CA SER A 188 11.26 11.87 -2.64
C SER A 188 10.52 10.89 -1.73
N PHE A 189 11.28 9.98 -1.13
CA PHE A 189 10.82 8.97 -0.16
C PHE A 189 10.53 9.56 1.23
N ASP A 190 10.62 10.89 1.37
CA ASP A 190 10.54 11.65 2.62
C ASP A 190 9.45 12.77 2.61
N ARG A 191 8.56 12.85 1.61
CA ARG A 191 7.54 13.92 1.62
C ARG A 191 6.59 13.86 2.83
N GLN A 192 6.49 12.72 3.53
CA GLN A 192 5.78 12.63 4.82
C GLN A 192 6.49 13.40 5.96
N THR A 193 7.83 13.55 5.93
CA THR A 193 8.55 14.36 6.93
C THR A 193 8.43 15.86 6.63
N ASN A 194 8.42 16.25 5.35
CA ASN A 194 8.28 17.66 4.96
C ASN A 194 6.86 18.21 5.15
N ASN A 195 5.80 17.43 4.96
CA ASN A 195 4.44 17.91 5.23
C ASN A 195 4.14 18.13 6.72
N LYS A 196 4.83 17.43 7.64
CA LYS A 196 4.77 17.74 9.07
C LYS A 196 5.52 19.04 9.42
N GLN A 197 6.64 19.32 8.76
CA GLN A 197 7.38 20.57 8.98
C GLN A 197 6.69 21.80 8.37
N THR A 198 6.06 21.68 7.19
CA THR A 198 5.30 22.79 6.59
C THR A 198 4.00 23.06 7.34
N ASN A 199 3.29 22.03 7.81
CA ASN A 199 2.11 22.20 8.66
C ASN A 199 2.46 22.78 10.04
N ASN A 200 3.58 22.39 10.65
CA ASN A 200 4.05 23.00 11.91
C ASN A 200 4.56 24.44 11.75
N LYS A 201 5.12 24.81 10.58
CA LYS A 201 5.48 26.21 10.28
C LYS A 201 4.24 27.08 10.08
N GLN A 202 3.18 26.56 9.44
CA GLN A 202 1.94 27.29 9.24
C GLN A 202 1.12 27.46 10.53
N THR A 203 1.09 26.47 11.43
CA THR A 203 0.44 26.61 12.75
C THR A 203 1.20 27.56 13.67
N ASN A 204 2.53 27.51 13.69
CA ASN A 204 3.34 28.45 14.48
C ASN A 204 3.26 29.90 13.98
N ASN A 205 3.20 30.14 12.66
CA ASN A 205 3.00 31.49 12.10
C ASN A 205 1.58 32.04 12.35
N LYS A 206 0.57 31.19 12.50
CA LYS A 206 -0.80 31.62 12.84
C LYS A 206 -0.91 32.03 14.32
N GLN A 207 -0.18 31.34 15.21
CA GLN A 207 -0.14 31.69 16.65
C GLN A 207 0.67 32.96 16.93
N THR A 208 1.77 33.21 16.22
CA THR A 208 2.55 34.44 16.37
C THR A 208 1.82 35.68 15.83
N ASN A 209 1.11 35.55 14.70
CA ASN A 209 0.32 36.66 14.15
C ASN A 209 -0.90 37.03 15.02
N ASN A 210 -1.59 36.06 15.63
CA ASN A 210 -2.70 36.35 16.57
C ASN A 210 -2.24 37.00 17.88
N LYS A 211 -0.98 36.76 18.31
CA LYS A 211 -0.41 37.41 19.50
C LYS A 211 -0.02 38.88 19.25
N GLN A 212 0.42 39.20 18.02
CA GLN A 212 0.75 40.58 17.63
C GLN A 212 -0.49 41.45 17.38
N THR A 213 -1.59 40.89 16.86
CA THR A 213 -2.84 41.65 16.67
C THR A 213 -3.54 41.97 17.99
N ASN A 214 -3.51 41.06 18.98
CA ASN A 214 -4.13 41.31 20.29
C ASN A 214 -3.38 42.35 21.14
N ASN A 215 -2.05 42.45 21.02
CA ASN A 215 -1.28 43.50 21.71
C ASN A 215 -1.43 44.90 21.07
N LYS A 216 -1.90 44.99 19.83
CA LYS A 216 -2.15 46.29 19.17
C LYS A 216 -3.53 46.87 19.53
N GLN A 217 -4.50 46.04 19.89
CA GLN A 217 -5.83 46.49 20.30
C GLN A 217 -5.91 46.93 21.78
N THR A 218 -5.03 46.43 22.65
CA THR A 218 -4.99 46.84 24.06
C THR A 218 -4.29 48.18 24.29
N ASN A 219 -3.32 48.56 23.46
CA ASN A 219 -2.60 49.83 23.61
C ASN A 219 -3.35 51.07 23.07
N ASN A 220 -4.41 50.90 22.28
CA ASN A 220 -5.19 52.03 21.74
C ASN A 220 -6.41 52.43 22.59
N LYS A 221 -6.60 51.84 23.78
CA LYS A 221 -7.66 52.23 24.72
C LYS A 221 -7.17 52.96 25.97
N GLN A 222 -5.87 53.24 26.09
CA GLN A 222 -5.28 53.85 27.29
C GLN A 222 -4.79 55.30 27.09
N THR A 223 -5.16 55.97 26.00
CA THR A 223 -4.69 57.35 25.69
C THR A 223 -5.79 58.41 25.51
N GLU A 224 -7.05 58.13 25.87
CA GLU A 224 -8.15 59.09 25.73
C GLU A 224 -8.90 59.44 27.04
N LYS A 225 -8.26 59.31 28.22
CA LYS A 225 -8.96 59.62 29.49
C LYS A 225 -8.33 60.63 30.46
N ASP A 226 -7.23 61.29 30.11
CA ASP A 226 -6.63 62.32 30.98
C ASP A 226 -6.48 63.66 30.26
N ALA A 227 -7.59 64.38 30.07
CA ALA A 227 -7.56 65.83 29.88
C ALA A 227 -8.95 66.44 30.14
N ARG A 228 -8.98 67.43 31.05
CA ARG A 228 -10.13 68.25 31.51
C ARG A 228 -10.91 67.53 32.63
N SER A 229 -11.01 68.04 33.86
CA SER A 229 -11.16 69.44 34.29
C SER A 229 -10.98 69.56 35.82
N ASP A 230 -10.01 70.35 36.28
CA ASP A 230 -10.04 71.01 37.58
C ASP A 230 -10.08 72.52 37.26
N ASP A 231 -11.14 73.20 37.69
CA ASP A 231 -11.17 74.63 38.04
C ASP A 231 -12.57 74.98 38.62
N GLU A 232 -12.59 74.97 39.95
CA GLU A 232 -13.11 75.99 40.88
C GLU A 232 -14.58 76.52 40.88
N ILE A 233 -15.10 76.48 42.13
CA ILE A 233 -16.14 77.30 42.82
C ILE A 233 -17.60 76.82 42.74
#